data_AF-A0A498Q9D5-F1
#
_entry.id   AF-A0A498Q9D5-F1
#
_cell.length_a   1.000
_cell.length_b   1.000
_cell.length_c   1.000
_cell.angle_alpha   90.00
_cell.angle_beta   90.00
_cell.angle_gamma   90.00
#
_symmetry.space_group_name_H-M   'P 1'
#
loop_
_entity.id
_entity.type
_entity.pdbx_description
1 polymer ?
#
loop_
_entity_poly.entity_id
_entity_poly.type
_entity_poly.pdbx_seq_one_letter_code
_entity_poly.pdbx_strand_id
1 'polypeptide(L)' 'MGIAAGAAMLLTPGTAACERADVERLFEQVAKPSEVTELSEVTEVTEVTEVTEVTDVAAGAV' A
#
# COMPACT_ATOMS: atom_id res chain seq x y z
N MET A 1 10.23 7.53 -2.79
CA MET A 1 11.07 6.32 -2.65
C MET A 1 10.29 5.10 -2.12
N GLY A 2 9.32 5.23 -1.21
CA GLY A 2 8.64 4.07 -0.59
C GLY A 2 8.01 3.07 -1.58
N ILE A 3 7.25 3.54 -2.56
CA ILE A 3 6.63 2.67 -3.58
C ILE A 3 7.68 1.95 -4.44
N ALA A 4 8.76 2.65 -4.81
CA ALA A 4 9.86 2.05 -5.56
C ALA A 4 10.59 0.97 -4.74
N ALA A 5 10.72 1.15 -3.42
CA ALA A 5 11.28 0.14 -2.53
C ALA A 5 10.37 -1.09 -2.42
N GLY A 6 9.06 -0.89 -2.27
CA GLY A 6 8.09 -1.98 -2.29
C GLY A 6 8.09 -2.75 -3.62
N ALA A 7 8.17 -2.05 -4.75
CA ALA A 7 8.27 -2.67 -6.07
C ALA A 7 9.59 -3.46 -6.24
N ALA A 8 10.70 -2.94 -5.75
CA ALA A 8 11.98 -3.67 -5.76
C ALA A 8 11.88 -4.95 -4.94
N MET A 9 11.20 -4.91 -3.79
CA MET A 9 10.99 -6.09 -2.93
C MET A 9 10.17 -7.19 -3.62
N LEU A 10 9.18 -6.85 -4.45
CA LEU A 10 8.39 -7.83 -5.21
C LEU A 10 9.21 -8.59 -6.27
N LEU A 11 10.31 -8.01 -6.73
CA LEU A 11 11.20 -8.61 -7.73
C LEU A 11 12.32 -9.44 -7.08
N THR A 12 12.54 -9.28 -5.77
CA THR A 12 13.50 -10.08 -5.01
C THR A 12 12.91 -11.42 -4.56
N PRO A 13 13.66 -12.53 -4.65
CA PRO A 13 13.20 -13.84 -4.19
C PRO A 13 12.93 -13.87 -2.68
N GLY A 14 11.71 -14.28 -2.30
CA GLY A 14 11.33 -14.51 -0.89
C GLY A 14 11.28 -13.22 -0.07
N THR A 15 11.97 -13.20 1.08
CA THR A 15 12.06 -12.05 2.00
C THR A 15 13.44 -11.39 1.97
N ALA A 16 14.24 -11.66 0.94
CA ALA A 16 15.54 -11.03 0.77
C ALA A 16 15.38 -9.50 0.68
N ALA A 17 16.34 -8.77 1.26
CA ALA A 17 16.35 -7.32 1.14
C ALA A 17 16.62 -6.92 -0.32
N CYS A 18 15.88 -5.94 -0.83
CA CYS A 18 16.14 -5.34 -2.14
C CYS A 18 17.40 -4.45 -2.08
N GLU A 19 18.17 -4.43 -3.17
CA GLU A 19 19.34 -3.55 -3.26
C GLU A 19 18.93 -2.10 -3.52
N ARG A 20 19.69 -1.16 -2.96
CA ARG A 20 19.43 0.27 -3.13
C ARG A 20 19.43 0.71 -4.60
N ALA A 21 20.31 0.11 -5.41
CA ALA A 21 20.41 0.41 -6.83
C ALA A 21 19.11 0.08 -7.58
N ASP A 22 18.41 -0.99 -7.20
CA ASP A 22 17.13 -1.35 -7.81
C ASP A 22 16.02 -0.36 -7.46
N VAL A 23 16.00 0.11 -6.21
CA VAL A 23 15.04 1.14 -5.76
C VAL A 23 15.25 2.45 -6.52
N GLU A 24 16.51 2.86 -6.70
CA GLU A 24 16.85 4.09 -7.43
C GLU A 24 16.48 3.97 -8.91
N ARG A 25 16.81 2.84 -9.55
CA ARG A 25 16.43 2.56 -10.95
C ARG A 25 14.91 2.58 -11.16
N LEU A 26 14.15 1.98 -10.25
CA LEU A 26 12.68 1.98 -10.32
C LEU A 26 12.13 3.38 -10.05
N PHE A 27 12.71 4.13 -9.12
CA PHE A 27 12.28 5.49 -8.83
C PHE A 27 12.47 6.44 -10.02
N GLU A 28 13.56 6.31 -10.77
CA GLU A 28 13.79 7.10 -11.99
C GLU A 28 12.81 6.79 -13.13
N GLN A 29 12.30 5.55 -13.20
CA GLN A 29 11.34 5.15 -14.22
C GLN A 29 9.91 5.60 -13.91
N VAL A 30 9.60 5.90 -12.66
CA VAL A 30 8.25 6.26 -12.23
C VAL A 30 7.98 7.73 -12.54
N ALA A 31 6.83 8.00 -13.16
CA ALA A 31 6.35 9.35 -13.41
C ALA A 31 6.21 10.11 -12.07
N LYS A 32 6.45 11.43 -12.11
CA LYS A 32 6.29 12.28 -10.91
C LYS A 32 4.87 12.08 -10.36
N PRO A 33 4.70 11.83 -9.06
CA PRO A 33 3.37 11.69 -8.47
C PRO A 33 2.61 12.99 -8.72
N SER A 34 1.44 12.89 -9.34
CA SER A 34 0.52 14.01 -9.48
C SER A 34 -0.16 14.25 -8.14
N GLU A 35 -0.15 15.49 -7.67
CA GLU A 35 -1.03 15.88 -6.57
C GLU A 35 -2.47 15.69 -7.02
N VAL A 36 -3.20 14.85 -6.31
CA VAL A 36 -4.65 14.69 -6.51
C VAL A 36 -5.31 15.71 -5.59
N THR A 37 -5.66 16.87 -6.14
CA THR A 37 -6.50 17.85 -5.44
C THR A 37 -7.94 17.35 -5.43
N GLU A 38 -8.30 16.65 -4.36
CA GLU A 38 -9.65 16.39 -3.82
C GLU A 38 -10.79 16.02 -4.81
N LEU A 39 -11.17 14.74 -4.77
CA LEU A 39 -12.54 14.19 -4.88
C LEU A 39 -13.37 14.39 -6.17
N SER A 40 -13.19 13.53 -7.17
CA SER A 40 -14.30 13.22 -8.12
C SER A 40 -14.51 11.75 -8.45
N GLU A 41 -13.70 10.81 -7.97
CA GLU A 41 -13.85 9.39 -8.32
C GLU A 41 -13.81 8.45 -7.11
N VAL A 42 -14.21 8.92 -5.92
CA VAL A 42 -14.61 8.00 -4.84
C VAL A 42 -16.11 7.69 -4.98
N THR A 43 -16.51 7.04 -6.08
CA THR A 43 -17.88 6.50 -6.26
C THR A 43 -17.97 5.00 -6.03
N GLU A 44 -16.94 4.38 -5.44
CA GLU A 44 -16.93 2.93 -5.15
C GLU A 44 -16.63 2.58 -3.68
N VAL A 45 -16.52 3.56 -2.76
CA VAL A 45 -16.34 3.28 -1.32
C VAL A 45 -17.63 3.55 -0.53
N THR A 46 -18.78 3.22 -1.12
CA THR A 46 -20.09 3.19 -0.41
C THR A 46 -20.45 1.79 0.07
N GLU A 47 -19.47 0.89 0.25
CA GLU A 47 -19.66 -0.44 0.84
C GLU A 47 -18.84 -0.68 2.12
N VAL A 48 -18.15 0.34 2.65
CA VAL A 48 -17.38 0.21 3.92
C VAL A 48 -18.08 0.91 5.09
N THR A 49 -19.42 0.86 5.12
CA THR A 49 -20.25 1.21 6.30
C THR A 49 -20.83 -0.02 7.00
N GLU A 50 -20.23 -1.21 6.81
CA GLU A 50 -20.57 -2.44 7.55
C GLU A 50 -19.40 -3.04 8.34
N VAL A 51 -18.29 -2.31 8.53
CA VAL A 51 -17.18 -2.78 9.38
C VAL A 51 -16.98 -1.83 10.57
N THR A 52 -18.06 -1.59 11.31
CA THR A 52 -18.02 -1.03 12.67
C THR A 52 -18.61 -1.98 13.72
N GLU A 53 -18.77 -3.26 13.39
CA GLU A 53 -19.23 -4.32 14.31
C GLU A 53 -18.22 -5.48 14.47
N VAL A 54 -16.93 -5.19 14.52
CA VAL A 54 -15.96 -6.11 15.17
C VAL A 54 -15.39 -5.44 16.42
N THR A 55 -16.30 -4.92 17.23
CA THR A 55 -16.07 -4.78 18.67
C THR A 55 -16.42 -6.13 19.30
N ASP A 56 -15.49 -6.69 20.08
CA ASP A 56 -15.70 -7.80 21.01
C ASP A 56 -15.81 -9.24 20.45
N VAL A 57 -14.70 -9.84 19.98
CA VAL A 57 -14.62 -11.33 19.88
C VAL A 57 -13.32 -11.94 20.43
N ALA A 58 -12.48 -11.20 21.17
CA ALA A 58 -11.22 -11.73 21.71
C ALA A 58 -10.89 -11.37 23.17
N ALA A 59 -11.91 -11.17 24.02
CA ALA A 59 -11.70 -10.95 25.47
C ALA A 59 -12.64 -11.76 26.38
N GLY A 60 -13.21 -12.88 25.90
CA GLY A 60 -14.07 -13.72 26.72
C GLY A 60 -14.14 -15.17 26.26
N ALA A 61 -13.14 -15.98 26.60
CA ALA A 61 -13.30 -17.39 27.01
C ALA A 61 -11.93 -18.02 27.34
N VAL A 62 -11.82 -18.45 28.60
CA VAL A 62 -10.75 -19.23 29.28
C VAL A 62 -9.56 -18.43 29.80
#